data_AF-A0A2A3X7M2-F1
#
_entry.id   AF-A0A2A3X7M2-F1
#
_cell.length_a   1.000
_cell.length_b   1.000
_cell.length_c   1.000
_cell.angle_alpha   90.00
_cell.angle_beta   90.00
_cell.angle_gamma   90.00
#
_symmetry.space_group_name_H-M   'P 1'
#
loop_
_entity.id
_entity.type
_entity.pdbx_description
1 polymer ?
#
loop_
_entity_poly.entity_id
_entity_poly.type
_entity_poly.pdbx_seq_one_letter_code
_entity_poly.pdbx_strand_id
1 'polypeptide(L)'
;MVSDSYEVDVEKVASYEPDVISAASWNVTDEAVYEQLSDIAPVVVPKSESTKPDWDVSAQVVGEASGKKDEVLEAIAATKESMKSLGEELNQLDADFTTAINGASPASLDWLINDSGIEDVLEK
;
A
#
# COMPACT_ATOMS: atom_id res chain seq x y z
N MET A 1 1.34 -19.72 4.89
CA MET A 1 0.36 -19.09 3.97
C MET A 1 -1.02 -19.45 4.48
N VAL A 2 -1.73 -18.42 4.94
CA VAL A 2 -2.98 -18.43 5.71
C VAL A 2 -4.10 -19.24 5.02
N SER A 3 -4.91 -19.98 5.79
CA SER A 3 -6.07 -20.76 5.30
C SER A 3 -7.23 -19.86 4.84
N ASP A 4 -8.24 -20.44 4.20
CA ASP A 4 -9.49 -19.74 3.83
C ASP A 4 -10.24 -19.16 5.05
N SER A 5 -9.89 -19.56 6.29
CA SER A 5 -10.40 -19.03 7.56
C SER A 5 -9.59 -17.87 8.15
N TYR A 6 -8.53 -17.40 7.47
CA TYR A 6 -7.54 -16.44 8.00
C TYR A 6 -6.69 -16.96 9.17
N GLU A 7 -6.75 -18.26 9.48
CA GLU A 7 -6.00 -18.88 10.58
C GLU A 7 -4.56 -19.25 10.14
N VAL A 8 -3.64 -19.19 11.12
CA VAL A 8 -2.24 -19.54 10.90
C VAL A 8 -2.06 -21.05 10.99
N ASP A 9 -1.54 -21.64 9.91
CA ASP A 9 -1.08 -23.03 9.89
C ASP A 9 0.35 -23.12 10.44
N VAL A 10 0.46 -23.38 11.75
CA VAL A 10 1.72 -23.44 12.49
C VAL A 10 2.62 -24.59 12.01
N GLU A 11 2.06 -25.77 11.75
CA GLU A 11 2.83 -26.93 11.27
C GLU A 11 3.48 -26.63 9.92
N LYS A 12 2.75 -25.97 9.02
CA LYS A 12 3.28 -25.53 7.75
C LYS A 12 4.36 -24.46 7.91
N VAL A 13 4.23 -23.53 8.85
CA VAL A 13 5.29 -22.56 9.16
C VAL A 13 6.55 -23.28 9.65
N ALA A 14 6.41 -24.24 10.58
CA ALA A 14 7.53 -25.02 11.09
C ALA A 14 8.26 -25.81 9.99
N SER A 15 7.52 -26.32 8.99
CA SER A 15 8.09 -27.08 7.87
C SER A 15 9.08 -26.28 6.98
N TYR A 16 9.08 -24.96 7.07
CA TYR A 16 10.01 -24.09 6.36
C TYR A 16 11.31 -23.80 7.12
N GLU A 17 11.43 -24.28 8.37
CA GLU A 17 12.60 -24.04 9.24
C GLU A 17 13.03 -22.56 9.27
N PRO A 18 12.12 -21.62 9.57
CA PRO A 18 12.42 -20.19 9.48
C PRO A 18 13.42 -19.75 10.56
N ASP A 19 14.22 -18.75 10.25
CA ASP A 19 15.08 -18.03 11.21
C ASP A 19 14.38 -16.80 11.82
N VAL A 20 13.31 -16.30 11.16
CA VAL A 20 12.41 -15.25 11.65
C VAL A 20 11.01 -15.44 11.07
N ILE A 21 9.99 -15.16 11.87
CA ILE A 21 8.59 -15.19 11.43
C ILE A 21 8.04 -13.77 11.42
N SER A 22 7.73 -13.24 10.24
CA SER A 22 6.99 -11.97 10.11
C SER A 22 5.49 -12.26 10.14
N ALA A 23 4.82 -11.82 11.20
CA ALA A 23 3.39 -12.01 11.39
C ALA A 23 2.66 -10.66 11.42
N ALA A 24 1.49 -10.60 10.79
CA ALA A 24 0.62 -9.45 10.95
C ALA A 24 -0.11 -9.52 12.30
N SER A 25 -0.49 -8.36 12.86
CA SER A 25 -1.10 -8.30 14.19
C SER A 25 -2.39 -9.12 14.31
N TRP A 26 -3.15 -9.31 13.23
CA TRP A 26 -4.35 -10.15 13.20
C TRP A 26 -4.08 -11.65 13.15
N ASN A 27 -2.84 -12.09 12.83
CA ASN A 27 -2.47 -13.51 12.80
C ASN A 27 -2.15 -14.08 14.19
N VAL A 28 -1.88 -13.20 15.15
CA VAL A 28 -1.39 -13.55 16.50
C VAL A 28 -2.27 -12.93 17.59
N THR A 29 -3.56 -12.77 17.32
CA THR A 29 -4.52 -12.29 18.33
C THR A 29 -4.81 -13.33 19.40
N ASP A 30 -4.58 -14.61 19.09
CA ASP A 30 -4.58 -15.71 20.05
C ASP A 30 -3.16 -15.92 20.57
N GLU A 31 -2.98 -15.76 21.89
CA GLU A 31 -1.69 -15.93 22.56
C GLU A 31 -1.12 -17.33 22.33
N ALA A 32 -1.96 -18.37 22.27
CA ALA A 32 -1.49 -19.73 22.03
C ALA A 32 -0.83 -19.89 20.65
N VAL A 33 -1.35 -19.18 19.63
CA VAL A 33 -0.76 -19.16 18.30
C VAL A 33 0.58 -18.40 18.32
N TYR A 34 0.66 -17.29 19.05
CA TYR A 34 1.91 -16.55 19.20
C TYR A 34 3.00 -17.36 19.91
N GLU A 35 2.66 -18.06 20.99
CA GLU A 35 3.58 -18.94 21.72
C GLU A 35 4.09 -20.07 20.81
N GLN A 36 3.19 -20.75 20.10
CA GLN A 36 3.55 -21.81 19.17
C GLN A 36 4.49 -21.34 18.05
N LEU A 37 4.28 -20.14 17.50
CA LEU A 37 5.17 -19.56 16.51
C LEU A 37 6.51 -19.15 17.12
N SER A 38 6.50 -18.65 18.36
CA SER A 38 7.71 -18.22 19.10
C SER A 38 8.62 -19.39 19.45
N ASP A 39 8.07 -20.60 19.61
CA ASP A 39 8.83 -21.84 19.78
C ASP A 39 9.57 -22.26 18.49
N ILE A 40 9.10 -21.84 17.32
CA ILE A 40 9.71 -22.13 16.02
C ILE A 40 10.86 -21.16 15.75
N ALA A 41 10.61 -19.85 15.83
CA ALA A 41 11.58 -18.79 15.55
C ALA A 41 11.12 -17.45 16.16
N PRO A 42 12.02 -16.44 16.28
CA PRO A 42 11.63 -15.10 16.69
C PRO A 42 10.48 -14.54 15.84
N VAL A 43 9.38 -14.17 16.50
CA VAL A 43 8.20 -13.60 15.84
C VAL A 43 8.29 -12.07 15.85
N VAL A 44 8.25 -11.48 14.67
CA VAL A 44 8.25 -10.04 14.45
C VAL A 44 6.85 -9.60 14.06
N VAL A 45 6.24 -8.82 14.94
CA VAL A 45 4.93 -8.21 14.74
C VAL A 45 5.12 -6.69 14.71
N PRO A 46 4.55 -5.97 13.74
CA PRO A 46 4.62 -4.52 13.74
C PRO A 46 3.97 -3.96 15.02
N LYS A 47 4.76 -3.21 15.81
CA LYS A 47 4.26 -2.57 17.04
C LYS A 47 3.37 -1.39 16.67
N SER A 48 2.06 -1.54 16.84
CA SER A 48 1.09 -0.47 16.67
C SER A 48 -0.10 -0.69 17.59
N GLU A 49 -0.65 0.40 18.12
CA GLU A 49 -1.95 0.42 18.79
C GLU A 49 -3.09 0.07 17.80
N SER A 50 -2.82 0.18 16.49
CA SER A 50 -3.73 -0.21 15.42
C SER A 50 -3.54 -1.68 15.06
N THR A 51 -4.66 -2.39 14.87
CA THR A 51 -4.67 -3.72 14.24
C THR A 51 -4.25 -3.69 12.77
N LYS A 52 -4.16 -2.48 12.18
CA LYS A 52 -3.68 -2.18 10.83
C LYS A 52 -2.65 -1.05 10.90
N PRO A 53 -1.38 -1.35 11.18
CA PRO A 53 -0.32 -0.36 11.16
C PRO A 53 -0.18 0.26 9.77
N ASP A 54 0.30 1.49 9.72
CA ASP A 54 0.67 2.12 8.46
C ASP A 54 1.76 1.30 7.76
N TRP A 55 1.73 1.33 6.42
CA TRP A 55 2.60 0.48 5.60
C TRP A 55 4.09 0.79 5.83
N ASP A 56 4.43 2.04 6.10
CA ASP A 56 5.81 2.49 6.34
C ASP A 56 6.33 2.11 7.72
N VAL A 57 5.46 2.05 8.73
CA VAL A 57 5.77 1.48 10.05
C VAL A 57 6.03 -0.03 9.92
N SER A 58 5.17 -0.74 9.19
CA SER A 58 5.33 -2.18 8.95
C SER A 58 6.63 -2.47 8.18
N ALA A 59 6.94 -1.67 7.16
CA ALA A 59 8.17 -1.78 6.39
C ALA A 59 9.41 -1.58 7.27
N GLN A 60 9.42 -0.57 8.14
CA GLN A 60 10.54 -0.32 9.07
C GLN A 60 10.82 -1.51 9.98
N VAL A 61 9.78 -2.14 10.53
CA VAL A 61 9.91 -3.32 11.40
C VAL A 61 10.55 -4.49 10.66
N VAL A 62 10.14 -4.73 9.40
CA VAL A 62 10.77 -5.76 8.55
C VAL A 62 12.22 -5.40 8.23
N GLY A 63 12.51 -4.13 7.95
CA GLY A 63 13.86 -3.65 7.69
C GLY A 63 14.80 -3.84 8.88
N GLU A 64 14.32 -3.58 10.09
CA GLU A 64 15.06 -3.82 11.33
C GLU A 64 15.32 -5.31 11.56
N ALA A 65 14.29 -6.15 11.40
CA ALA A 65 14.42 -7.61 11.54
C ALA A 65 15.41 -8.21 10.53
N SER A 66 15.50 -7.63 9.33
CA SER A 66 16.35 -8.10 8.24
C SER A 66 17.74 -7.46 8.20
N GLY A 67 18.06 -6.54 9.11
CA GLY A 67 19.32 -5.77 9.10
C GLY A 67 19.45 -4.80 7.92
N LYS A 68 18.34 -4.40 7.28
CA LYS A 68 18.26 -3.56 6.07
C LYS A 68 17.59 -2.22 6.33
N LYS A 69 17.82 -1.64 7.51
CA LYS A 69 17.15 -0.41 7.97
C LYS A 69 17.30 0.74 6.97
N ASP A 70 18.52 1.01 6.51
CA ASP A 70 18.80 2.15 5.64
C ASP A 70 18.16 1.99 4.26
N GLU A 71 18.25 0.80 3.65
CA GLU A 71 17.62 0.47 2.36
C GLU A 71 16.09 0.67 2.43
N VAL A 72 15.46 0.24 3.52
CA VAL A 72 14.02 0.40 3.72
C VAL A 72 13.63 1.86 3.90
N LEU A 73 14.40 2.64 4.65
CA LEU A 73 14.13 4.08 4.83
C LEU A 73 14.24 4.85 3.51
N GLU A 74 15.21 4.49 2.67
CA GLU A 74 15.36 5.05 1.32
C GLU A 74 14.14 4.70 0.44
N ALA A 75 13.72 3.44 0.43
CA ALA A 75 12.54 3.00 -0.33
C ALA A 75 11.25 3.69 0.13
N ILE A 76 11.06 3.89 1.43
CA ILE A 76 9.93 4.63 2.00
C ILE A 76 9.96 6.08 1.52
N ALA A 77 11.13 6.74 1.57
CA ALA A 77 11.28 8.12 1.14
C ALA A 77 10.97 8.29 -0.36
N ALA A 78 11.52 7.42 -1.20
CA ALA A 78 11.27 7.42 -2.65
C ALA A 78 9.77 7.23 -2.98
N THR A 79 9.11 6.32 -2.26
CA THR A 79 7.67 6.07 -2.43
C THR A 79 6.84 7.31 -2.05
N LYS A 80 7.15 7.94 -0.92
CA LYS A 80 6.47 9.17 -0.49
C LYS A 80 6.68 10.32 -1.47
N GLU A 81 7.87 10.46 -2.04
CA GLU A 81 8.15 11.47 -3.06
C GLU A 81 7.37 11.21 -4.34
N SER A 82 7.30 9.95 -4.81
CA SER A 82 6.48 9.59 -5.97
C SER A 82 5.00 9.89 -5.76
N MET A 83 4.45 9.59 -4.57
CA MET A 83 3.06 9.91 -4.23
C MET A 83 2.82 11.42 -4.22
N LYS A 84 3.77 12.20 -3.71
CA LYS A 84 3.69 13.66 -3.69
C LYS A 84 3.72 14.24 -5.11
N SER A 85 4.67 13.81 -5.94
CA SER A 85 4.79 14.23 -7.34
C SER A 85 3.49 13.94 -8.11
N LEU A 86 2.92 12.74 -7.95
CA LEU A 86 1.66 12.39 -8.56
C LEU A 86 0.51 13.28 -8.09
N GLY A 87 0.46 13.60 -6.79
CA GLY A 87 -0.52 14.54 -6.24
C GLY A 87 -0.40 15.95 -6.84
N GLU A 88 0.82 16.44 -7.04
CA GLU A 88 1.08 17.72 -7.69
C GLU A 88 0.66 17.71 -9.17
N GLU A 89 0.99 16.64 -9.90
CA GLU A 89 0.56 16.45 -11.30
C GLU A 89 -0.97 16.40 -11.44
N LEU A 90 -1.66 15.70 -10.55
CA LEU A 90 -3.13 15.63 -10.55
C LEU A 90 -3.76 17.00 -10.24
N ASN A 91 -3.19 17.76 -9.30
CA ASN A 91 -3.67 19.12 -9.01
C ASN A 91 -3.45 20.08 -10.19
N GLN A 92 -2.32 19.94 -10.90
CA GLN A 92 -2.06 20.73 -12.10
C GLN A 92 -3.04 20.37 -13.21
N LEU A 93 -3.33 19.07 -13.40
CA LEU A 93 -4.31 18.61 -14.39
C LEU A 93 -5.70 19.19 -14.11
N ASP A 94 -6.13 19.23 -12.85
CA ASP A 94 -7.41 19.82 -12.44
C ASP A 94 -7.46 21.34 -12.72
N ALA A 95 -6.38 22.05 -12.43
CA ALA A 95 -6.26 23.49 -12.71
C ALA A 95 -6.27 23.79 -14.23
N ASP A 96 -5.56 22.99 -15.01
CA ASP A 96 -5.50 23.10 -16.47
C ASP A 96 -6.85 22.81 -17.09
N PHE A 97 -7.54 21.75 -16.63
CA PHE A 97 -8.89 21.43 -17.07
C PHE A 97 -9.87 22.55 -16.76
N THR A 98 -9.84 23.09 -15.53
CA THR A 98 -10.68 24.23 -15.13
C THR A 98 -10.43 25.46 -16.01
N THR A 99 -9.15 25.76 -16.29
CA THR A 99 -8.77 26.88 -17.17
C THR A 99 -9.29 26.67 -18.60
N ALA A 100 -9.15 25.45 -19.14
CA ALA A 100 -9.63 25.10 -20.47
C ALA A 100 -11.15 25.26 -20.60
N ILE A 101 -11.93 24.78 -19.62
CA ILE A 101 -13.39 24.92 -19.63
C ILE A 101 -13.81 26.39 -19.56
N ASN A 102 -13.18 27.19 -18.69
CA ASN A 102 -13.50 28.62 -18.57
C ASN A 102 -13.12 29.45 -19.82
N GLY A 103 -12.11 29.00 -20.57
CA GLY A 103 -11.68 29.63 -21.82
C GLY A 103 -12.42 29.14 -23.07
N ALA A 104 -13.22 28.07 -22.97
CA ALA A 104 -13.90 27.48 -24.11
C ALA A 104 -15.13 28.30 -24.55
N SER A 105 -15.41 28.26 -25.86
CA SER A 105 -16.64 28.87 -26.38
C SER A 105 -17.87 28.01 -26.01
N PRO A 106 -19.07 28.61 -25.89
CA PRO A 106 -20.29 27.83 -25.66
C PRO A 106 -20.53 26.74 -26.69
N ALA A 107 -20.23 27.00 -27.97
CA ALA A 107 -20.40 26.01 -29.04
C ALA A 107 -19.42 24.82 -28.92
N SER A 108 -18.18 25.06 -28.50
CA SER A 108 -17.22 23.98 -28.26
C SER A 108 -17.57 23.14 -27.04
N LEU A 109 -18.14 23.76 -25.99
CA LEU A 109 -18.61 23.04 -24.81
C LEU A 109 -19.87 22.23 -25.13
N ASP A 110 -20.79 22.79 -25.92
CA ASP A 110 -21.99 22.09 -26.38
C ASP A 110 -21.62 20.87 -27.22
N TRP A 111 -20.69 21.01 -28.16
CA TRP A 111 -20.17 19.88 -28.94
C TRP A 111 -19.51 18.81 -28.07
N LEU A 112 -18.64 19.20 -27.12
CA LEU A 112 -17.98 18.27 -26.20
C LEU A 112 -18.98 17.46 -25.36
N ILE A 113 -20.02 18.11 -24.85
CA ILE A 113 -20.96 17.53 -23.87
C ILE A 113 -22.11 16.79 -24.55
N ASN A 114 -22.62 17.31 -25.67
CA ASN A 114 -23.88 16.87 -26.28
C ASN A 114 -23.72 16.21 -27.67
N ASP A 115 -22.64 16.48 -28.41
CA ASP A 115 -22.46 16.01 -29.80
C ASP A 115 -21.26 15.06 -29.96
N SER A 116 -21.11 14.09 -29.04
CA SER A 116 -20.06 13.05 -29.04
C SER A 116 -18.61 13.55 -28.98
N GLY A 117 -18.36 14.83 -28.70
CA GLY A 117 -17.01 15.37 -28.77
C GLY A 117 -16.00 14.73 -27.79
N ILE A 118 -16.45 14.19 -26.65
CA ILE A 118 -15.58 13.40 -25.76
C ILE A 118 -15.17 12.07 -26.40
N GLU A 119 -16.09 11.38 -27.07
CA GLU A 119 -15.83 10.09 -27.73
C GLU A 119 -14.81 10.28 -28.86
N ASP A 120 -15.00 11.31 -29.69
CA ASP A 120 -14.08 11.68 -30.78
C ASP A 120 -12.65 12.01 -30.30
N VAL A 121 -12.51 12.55 -29.07
CA VAL A 121 -11.20 12.88 -28.48
C VAL A 121 -10.52 11.63 -27.92
N LEU A 122 -11.28 10.69 -27.36
CA LEU A 122 -10.75 9.47 -26.74
C LEU A 122 -10.42 8.37 -27.76
N GLU A 123 -10.96 8.44 -28.98
CA GLU A 123 -10.66 7.50 -30.07
C GLU A 123 -9.33 7.76 -30.82
N LYS A 124 -8.54 8.77 -30.41
CA LYS A 124 -7.20 9.08 -30.96
C LYS A 124 -6.05 8.47 -30.16
#